data_AF-A0A8I2K2M0-F1
#
_entry.id   AF-A0A8I2K2M0-F1
#
_cell.length_a   1.000
_cell.length_b   1.000
_cell.length_c   1.000
_cell.angle_alpha   90.00
_cell.angle_beta   90.00
_cell.angle_gamma   90.00
#
_symmetry.space_group_name_H-M   'P 1'
#
loop_
_entity.id
_entity.type
_entity.pdbx_description
1 polymer ?
#
loop_
_entity_poly.entity_id
_entity_poly.type
_entity_poly.pdbx_seq_one_letter_code
_entity_poly.pdbx_strand_id
1 'polypeptide(L)'
;MDTNSTDTKVKAYGILFLSWLFPGMGHIVQKKYLKGVVFLVGILLLLIFGVIMEGKFYDAKQLHPLMYLGFLGDLGSGAFYFIIKLLGLGKGNIEAVTYHYGTTYMACAGLINYLVALNAFDIARGKRK
;
A
#
# COMPACT_ATOMS: atom_id res chain seq x y z
N MET A 1 -20.68 23.58 -18.71
CA MET A 1 -20.00 22.42 -18.07
C MET A 1 -18.51 22.73 -18.12
N ASP A 2 -17.89 23.07 -16.99
CA ASP A 2 -16.47 23.45 -16.96
C ASP A 2 -15.58 22.23 -17.19
N THR A 3 -15.08 22.09 -18.42
CA THR A 3 -14.16 21.02 -18.86
C THR A 3 -12.93 20.91 -17.95
N ASN A 4 -12.42 22.05 -17.45
CA ASN A 4 -11.28 22.11 -16.53
C ASN A 4 -11.51 21.41 -15.17
N SER A 5 -12.76 21.41 -14.66
CA SER A 5 -13.08 20.78 -13.36
C SER A 5 -13.08 19.26 -13.47
N THR A 6 -13.63 18.73 -14.57
CA THR A 6 -13.69 17.30 -14.84
C THR A 6 -12.29 16.73 -15.06
N ASP A 7 -11.45 17.39 -15.85
CA ASP A 7 -10.07 16.96 -16.10
C ASP A 7 -9.22 16.91 -14.82
N THR A 8 -9.41 17.88 -13.92
CA THR A 8 -8.71 17.91 -12.63
C THR A 8 -9.10 16.72 -11.75
N LYS A 9 -10.39 16.36 -11.72
CA LYS A 9 -10.87 15.19 -10.98
C LYS A 9 -10.32 13.89 -11.58
N VAL A 10 -10.38 13.72 -12.90
CA VAL A 10 -9.87 12.53 -13.59
C VAL A 10 -8.37 12.34 -13.30
N LYS A 11 -7.57 13.41 -13.40
CA LYS A 11 -6.15 13.37 -13.05
C LYS A 11 -5.92 12.97 -11.59
N ALA A 12 -6.70 13.51 -10.65
CA ALA A 12 -6.57 13.17 -9.25
C ALA A 12 -6.87 11.68 -8.99
N TYR A 13 -7.95 11.13 -9.54
CA TYR A 13 -8.26 9.71 -9.42
C TYR A 13 -7.20 8.81 -10.07
N GLY A 14 -6.64 9.22 -11.22
CA GLY A 14 -5.51 8.53 -11.83
C GLY A 14 -4.27 8.50 -10.92
N ILE A 15 -3.96 9.63 -10.28
CA ILE A 15 -2.86 9.73 -9.30
C ILE A 15 -3.12 8.85 -8.07
N LEU A 16 -4.35 8.82 -7.56
CA LEU A 16 -4.74 7.94 -6.45
C LEU A 16 -4.48 6.48 -6.80
N PHE A 17 -4.96 6.04 -7.97
CA PHE A 17 -4.82 4.67 -8.44
C PHE A 17 -3.35 4.30 -8.64
N LEU A 18 -2.56 5.16 -9.30
CA LEU A 18 -1.14 4.93 -9.52
C LEU A 18 -0.36 4.84 -8.21
N SER A 19 -0.62 5.74 -7.24
CA SER A 19 0.02 5.68 -5.92
C SER A 19 -0.37 4.45 -5.12
N TRP A 20 -1.64 4.01 -5.21
CA TRP A 20 -2.07 2.78 -4.54
C TRP A 20 -1.40 1.56 -5.19
N LEU A 21 -1.36 1.50 -6.53
CA LEU A 21 -0.75 0.38 -7.25
C LEU A 21 0.76 0.29 -6.99
N PHE A 22 1.46 1.42 -7.04
CA PHE A 22 2.88 1.54 -6.77
C PHE A 22 3.15 2.63 -5.72
N PRO A 23 3.60 2.24 -4.51
CA PRO A 23 4.00 3.16 -3.46
C PRO A 23 4.85 4.34 -3.96
N GLY A 24 4.38 5.57 -3.67
CA GLY A 24 5.09 6.80 -4.01
C GLY A 24 5.01 7.24 -5.48
N MET A 25 4.41 6.46 -6.39
CA MET A 25 4.36 6.77 -7.82
C MET A 25 3.59 8.07 -8.12
N GLY A 26 2.46 8.32 -7.46
CA GLY A 26 1.73 9.57 -7.66
C GLY A 26 2.47 10.80 -7.16
N HIS A 27 3.39 10.69 -6.19
CA HIS A 27 4.28 11.80 -5.81
C HIS A 27 5.34 12.07 -6.87
N ILE A 28 5.88 11.01 -7.50
CA ILE A 28 6.83 11.11 -8.61
C ILE A 28 6.19 11.80 -9.82
N VAL A 29 4.96 11.40 -10.19
CA VAL A 29 4.19 12.04 -11.27
C VAL A 29 3.97 13.54 -10.99
N GLN A 30 3.80 13.89 -9.71
CA GLN A 30 3.68 15.28 -9.26
C GLN A 30 5.03 15.99 -9.04
N LYS A 31 6.14 15.41 -9.54
CA LYS A 31 7.52 15.92 -9.45
C LYS A 31 8.06 16.04 -8.01
N LYS A 32 7.48 15.31 -7.06
CA LYS A 32 7.91 15.24 -5.65
C LYS A 32 8.72 13.98 -5.39
N TYR A 33 9.86 13.87 -6.06
CA TYR A 33 10.68 12.66 -6.11
C TYR A 33 11.13 12.18 -4.72
N LEU A 34 11.60 13.09 -3.85
CA LEU A 34 12.04 12.73 -2.51
C LEU A 34 10.92 12.03 -1.72
N LYS A 35 9.72 12.60 -1.69
CA LYS A 35 8.56 11.98 -1.02
C LYS A 35 8.25 10.61 -1.61
N GLY A 36 8.22 10.51 -2.95
CA GLY A 36 7.95 9.25 -3.65
C GLY A 36 8.96 8.14 -3.30
N VAL A 37 10.27 8.45 -3.35
CA VAL A 37 11.33 7.50 -3.02
C VAL A 37 11.28 7.08 -1.55
N VAL A 38 11.11 8.02 -0.63
CA VAL A 38 11.00 7.72 0.82
C VAL A 38 9.83 6.78 1.10
N PHE A 39 8.66 7.02 0.50
CA PHE A 39 7.51 6.14 0.68
C PHE A 39 7.72 4.76 0.05
N LEU A 40 8.27 4.70 -1.15
CA LEU A 40 8.59 3.43 -1.81
C LEU A 40 9.55 2.59 -0.97
N VAL A 41 10.67 3.18 -0.56
CA VAL A 41 11.70 2.49 0.24
C VAL A 41 11.14 2.09 1.60
N GLY A 42 10.42 2.98 2.29
CA GLY A 42 9.82 2.65 3.59
C GLY A 42 8.83 1.49 3.52
N ILE A 43 7.92 1.51 2.54
CA ILE A 43 6.92 0.44 2.36
C ILE A 43 7.61 -0.87 1.96
N LEU A 44 8.61 -0.82 1.07
CA LEU A 44 9.40 -2.00 0.71
C LEU A 44 10.14 -2.59 1.91
N LEU A 45 10.76 -1.76 2.76
CA LEU A 45 11.45 -2.24 3.95
C LEU A 45 10.49 -2.93 4.93
N LEU A 46 9.30 -2.37 5.15
CA LEU A 46 8.28 -3.00 5.98
C LEU A 46 7.87 -4.37 5.42
N LEU A 47 7.66 -4.48 4.11
CA LEU A 47 7.32 -5.75 3.46
C LEU A 47 8.46 -6.76 3.53
N ILE A 48 9.70 -6.33 3.28
CA ILE A 48 10.89 -7.17 3.35
C ILE A 48 11.07 -7.71 4.76
N PHE A 49 11.00 -6.85 5.78
CA PHE A 49 11.08 -7.30 7.17
C PHE A 49 9.91 -8.18 7.56
N GLY A 50 8.71 -7.87 7.08
CA GLY A 50 7.52 -8.72 7.26
C GLY A 50 7.75 -10.16 6.77
N VAL A 51 8.30 -10.29 5.57
CA VAL A 51 8.64 -11.59 4.96
C VAL A 51 9.80 -12.28 5.69
N ILE A 52 10.88 -11.57 6.02
CA ILE A 52 12.03 -12.12 6.76
C ILE A 52 11.61 -12.64 8.14
N MET A 53 10.67 -11.97 8.79
CA MET A 53 10.09 -12.37 10.07
C MET A 53 9.06 -13.49 9.96
N GLU A 54 8.91 -14.07 8.77
CA GLU A 54 7.98 -15.15 8.46
C GLU A 54 6.52 -14.77 8.71
N GLY A 55 6.18 -13.50 8.49
CA GLY A 55 4.80 -13.01 8.54
C GLY A 55 3.91 -13.60 7.46
N LYS A 56 2.58 -13.53 7.68
CA LYS A 56 1.60 -13.88 6.65
C LYS A 56 0.82 -12.68 6.18
N PHE A 57 0.27 -12.78 4.96
CA PHE A 57 -0.90 -12.00 4.61
C PHE A 57 -2.18 -12.66 5.13
N TYR A 58 -3.16 -11.85 5.48
CA TYR A 58 -4.51 -12.25 5.82
C TYR A 58 -5.25 -12.75 4.59
N ASP A 59 -6.10 -13.77 4.79
CA ASP A 59 -6.95 -14.35 3.76
C ASP A 59 -8.42 -13.99 4.03
N ALA A 60 -9.16 -13.67 2.98
CA ALA A 60 -10.58 -13.35 3.02
C ALA A 60 -11.48 -14.58 3.10
N LYS A 61 -10.92 -15.80 3.04
CA LYS A 61 -11.69 -17.05 3.10
C LYS A 61 -12.39 -17.30 4.44
N GLN A 62 -11.95 -16.64 5.51
CA GLN A 62 -12.52 -16.83 6.85
C GLN A 62 -13.62 -15.81 7.10
N LEU A 63 -14.77 -16.25 7.65
CA LEU A 63 -15.94 -15.41 7.92
C LEU A 63 -15.78 -14.45 9.11
N HIS A 64 -14.55 -14.17 9.55
CA HIS A 64 -14.28 -13.32 10.70
C HIS A 64 -13.98 -11.86 10.27
N PRO A 65 -14.71 -10.85 10.78
CA PRO A 65 -14.55 -9.46 10.34
C PRO A 65 -13.12 -8.92 10.41
N LEU A 66 -12.38 -9.26 11.47
CA LEU A 66 -10.99 -8.80 11.62
C LEU A 66 -10.07 -9.33 10.52
N MET A 67 -10.34 -10.52 9.97
CA MET A 67 -9.52 -11.07 8.89
C MET A 67 -9.80 -10.39 7.55
N TYR A 68 -11.05 -9.99 7.31
CA TYR A 68 -11.38 -9.13 6.17
C TYR A 68 -10.68 -7.78 6.26
N LEU A 69 -10.66 -7.16 7.44
CA LEU A 69 -9.94 -5.90 7.65
C LEU A 69 -8.43 -6.07 7.42
N GLY A 70 -7.83 -7.15 7.94
CA GLY A 70 -6.43 -7.47 7.69
C GLY A 70 -6.15 -7.68 6.20
N PHE A 71 -7.01 -8.42 5.51
CA PHE A 71 -6.90 -8.64 4.06
C PHE A 71 -6.99 -7.34 3.27
N LEU A 72 -7.93 -6.45 3.64
CA LEU A 72 -8.04 -5.13 3.02
C LEU A 72 -6.80 -4.27 3.29
N GLY A 73 -6.22 -4.38 4.50
CA GLY A 73 -4.94 -3.79 4.86
C GLY A 73 -3.82 -4.26 3.93
N ASP A 74 -3.65 -5.57 3.78
CA ASP A 74 -2.62 -6.17 2.93
C ASP A 74 -2.82 -5.85 1.44
N LEU A 75 -4.08 -5.80 0.97
CA LEU A 75 -4.42 -5.34 -0.38
C LEU A 75 -3.94 -3.90 -0.63
N GLY A 76 -3.78 -3.12 0.44
CA GLY A 76 -3.17 -1.80 0.42
C GLY A 76 -1.76 -1.79 -0.11
N SER A 77 -1.01 -2.89 -0.04
CA SER A 77 0.35 -2.98 -0.61
C SER A 77 0.36 -2.95 -2.15
N GLY A 78 -0.80 -2.90 -2.80
CA GLY A 78 -0.92 -2.69 -4.25
C GLY A 78 -0.32 -3.84 -5.04
N ALA A 79 0.55 -3.53 -6.01
CA ALA A 79 1.23 -4.55 -6.81
C ALA A 79 2.06 -5.52 -5.96
N PHE A 80 2.66 -5.06 -4.86
CA PHE A 80 3.49 -5.91 -4.00
C PHE A 80 2.70 -7.01 -3.28
N TYR A 81 1.41 -6.79 -3.00
CA TYR A 81 0.53 -7.84 -2.48
C TYR A 81 0.53 -9.06 -3.41
N PHE A 82 0.32 -8.82 -4.70
CA PHE A 82 0.28 -9.88 -5.71
C PHE A 82 1.66 -10.52 -5.92
N ILE A 83 2.73 -9.71 -5.96
CA ILE A 83 4.10 -10.22 -6.12
C ILE A 83 4.46 -11.18 -4.98
N ILE A 84 4.26 -10.77 -3.72
CA ILE A 84 4.56 -11.59 -2.54
C ILE A 84 3.70 -12.86 -2.52
N LYS A 85 2.42 -12.75 -2.91
CA LYS A 85 1.51 -13.90 -2.98
C LYS A 85 1.91 -14.90 -4.07
N LEU A 86 2.28 -14.42 -5.26
CA LEU A 86 2.75 -15.24 -6.37
C LEU A 86 4.05 -15.97 -6.05
N LEU A 87 4.97 -15.29 -5.34
CA LEU A 87 6.23 -15.89 -4.87
C LEU A 87 6.03 -16.81 -3.65
N GLY A 88 4.82 -16.86 -3.07
CA GLY A 88 4.54 -17.67 -1.89
C GLY A 88 5.20 -17.18 -0.60
N LEU A 89 5.69 -15.93 -0.59
CA LEU A 89 6.43 -15.33 0.52
C LEU A 89 5.53 -14.88 1.68
N GLY A 90 4.22 -14.75 1.44
CA GLY A 90 3.22 -14.34 2.45
C GLY A 90 2.45 -15.48 3.11
N LYS A 91 2.96 -16.73 3.08
CA LYS A 91 2.31 -17.88 3.74
C LYS A 91 2.43 -17.82 5.26
N GLY A 92 3.56 -17.28 5.72
CA GLY A 92 3.99 -17.20 7.11
C GLY A 92 4.24 -18.55 7.77
N ASN A 93 4.90 -18.50 8.94
CA ASN A 93 5.19 -19.65 9.79
C ASN A 93 4.81 -19.33 11.24
N ILE A 94 3.73 -19.93 11.74
CA ILE A 94 3.21 -19.61 13.07
C ILE A 94 4.13 -20.06 14.21
N GLU A 95 5.07 -20.97 13.94
CA GLU A 95 6.04 -21.45 14.93
C GLU A 95 7.19 -20.44 15.14
N ALA A 96 7.41 -19.53 14.19
CA ALA A 96 8.42 -18.49 14.33
C ALA A 96 7.99 -17.46 15.40
N VAL A 97 8.87 -17.19 16.36
CA VAL A 97 8.62 -16.18 17.41
C VAL A 97 8.36 -14.78 16.83
N THR A 98 8.91 -14.50 15.64
CA THR A 98 8.75 -13.24 14.93
C THR A 98 7.47 -13.12 14.10
N TYR A 99 6.73 -14.22 13.92
CA TYR A 99 5.58 -14.31 13.01
C TYR A 99 4.54 -13.20 13.18
N HIS A 100 4.15 -12.91 14.42
CA HIS A 100 3.14 -11.89 14.71
C HIS A 100 3.64 -10.48 14.41
N TYR A 101 4.92 -10.22 14.64
CA TYR A 101 5.56 -8.97 14.25
C TYR A 101 5.60 -8.86 12.72
N GLY A 102 6.05 -9.92 12.04
CA GLY A 102 6.13 -9.94 10.58
C GLY A 102 4.78 -9.66 9.91
N THR A 103 3.73 -10.34 10.37
CA THR A 103 2.33 -10.11 9.91
C THR A 103 1.90 -8.66 10.12
N THR A 104 2.27 -8.06 11.25
CA THR A 104 1.97 -6.65 11.55
C THR A 104 2.73 -5.70 10.62
N TYR A 105 4.02 -5.97 10.36
CA TYR A 105 4.82 -5.19 9.41
C TYR A 105 4.20 -5.18 8.01
N MET A 106 3.73 -6.34 7.54
CA MET A 106 3.07 -6.50 6.24
C MET A 106 1.76 -5.69 6.17
N ALA A 107 0.90 -5.81 7.20
CA ALA A 107 -0.34 -5.05 7.28
C ALA A 107 -0.08 -3.53 7.36
N CYS A 108 0.88 -3.10 8.16
CA CYS A 108 1.29 -1.70 8.27
C CYS A 108 1.77 -1.15 6.93
N ALA A 109 2.54 -1.92 6.15
CA ALA A 109 3.01 -1.50 4.84
C ALA A 109 1.84 -1.15 3.90
N GLY A 110 0.79 -1.97 3.88
CA GLY A 110 -0.40 -1.72 3.08
C GLY A 110 -1.22 -0.53 3.57
N LEU A 111 -1.41 -0.39 4.89
CA LEU A 111 -2.10 0.76 5.48
C LEU A 111 -1.38 2.09 5.20
N ILE A 112 -0.05 2.10 5.34
CA ILE A 112 0.76 3.29 5.01
C ILE A 112 0.64 3.61 3.53
N ASN A 113 0.61 2.61 2.64
CA ASN A 113 0.44 2.87 1.22
C ASN A 113 -0.92 3.52 0.89
N TYR A 114 -2.01 3.12 1.56
CA TYR A 114 -3.28 3.83 1.42
C TYR A 114 -3.17 5.30 1.84
N LEU A 115 -2.53 5.58 2.97
CA LEU A 115 -2.33 6.97 3.43
C LEU A 115 -1.47 7.77 2.44
N VAL A 116 -0.43 7.15 1.88
CA VAL A 116 0.41 7.75 0.84
C VAL A 116 -0.40 8.06 -0.42
N ALA A 117 -1.24 7.12 -0.85
CA ALA A 117 -2.11 7.30 -2.02
C ALA A 117 -3.14 8.42 -1.81
N LEU A 118 -3.78 8.47 -0.64
CA LEU A 118 -4.69 9.55 -0.27
C LEU A 118 -3.99 10.91 -0.17
N ASN A 119 -2.77 10.94 0.36
CA ASN A 119 -1.96 12.16 0.39
C ASN A 119 -1.62 12.64 -1.03
N ALA A 120 -1.23 11.74 -1.94
CA ALA A 120 -0.98 12.08 -3.35
C ALA A 120 -2.25 12.63 -4.03
N PHE A 121 -3.41 12.06 -3.73
CA PHE A 121 -4.72 12.51 -4.21
C PHE A 121 -5.09 13.90 -3.69
N ASP A 122 -4.87 14.17 -2.40
CA ASP A 122 -5.15 15.48 -1.81
C ASP A 122 -4.24 16.58 -2.40
N ILE A 123 -2.98 16.27 -2.69
CA ILE A 123 -2.08 17.17 -3.40
C ILE A 123 -2.61 17.44 -4.82
N ALA A 124 -3.01 16.40 -5.54
CA ALA A 124 -3.54 16.54 -6.90
C ALA A 124 -4.81 17.39 -6.96
N ARG A 125 -5.60 17.40 -5.88
CA ARG A 125 -6.78 18.26 -5.73
C ARG A 125 -6.48 19.68 -5.25
N GLY A 126 -5.21 20.03 -5.05
CA GLY A 126 -4.79 21.34 -4.55
C GLY A 126 -5.12 21.58 -3.07
N LYS A 127 -5.50 20.55 -2.31
CA LYS A 127 -5.81 20.67 -0.88
C LYS A 127 -4.56 20.77 -0.01
N ARG A 128 -3.40 20.32 -0.51
CA ARG A 128 -2.12 20.27 0.21
C ARG A 128 -0.93 20.49 -0.74
N LYS A 129 0.20 20.98 -0.19
CA LYS A 129 1.47 21.21 -0.91
C LYS A 129 2.48 20.07 -0.77
#